data_AF-G7EKK4-F1
#
_entry.id   AF-G7EKK4-F1
#
_cell.length_a   1.000
_cell.length_b   1.000
_cell.length_c   1.000
_cell.angle_alpha   90.00
_cell.angle_beta   90.00
_cell.angle_gamma   90.00
#
_symmetry.space_group_name_H-M   'P 1'
#
loop_
_entity.id
_entity.type
_entity.pdbx_description
1 polymer ?
#
loop_
_entity_poly.entity_id
_entity_poly.type
_entity_poly.pdbx_seq_one_letter_code
_entity_poly.pdbx_strand_id
1 'polypeptide(L)'
;MFLGFVGSLVVALDIMLIPFHGEDDAFHWWLLYLVLCWNLLFLNLFPLWDLVFSPKYAYFDRITGKVGYTFDILGCDERDEFGNCCFDWRDMKCVLVNQSTDQGGSRAFFPVISHKDIDKYPNTKMTIVVTELAQNPIYCLLFWERLVRFMDNTKALPDIPEYEGYRHLDPITAEFDKHNNRPEVYWRDMSFKQQTEIYDELYKEACEIDWYNDAPQPEITKPWQRWTPEPERKEILNWKYKAKRLFIQLTCGLP
;
A
#
# COMPACT_ATOMS: atom_id res chain seq x y z
N MET A 1 -12.79 -13.16 -12.15
CA MET A 1 -12.61 -12.33 -13.36
C MET A 1 -13.07 -12.99 -14.65
N PHE A 2 -12.74 -14.27 -14.92
CA PHE A 2 -13.09 -14.95 -16.18
C PHE A 2 -14.58 -14.87 -16.55
N LEU A 3 -15.51 -15.16 -15.62
CA LEU A 3 -16.95 -15.06 -15.89
C LEU A 3 -17.46 -13.62 -16.09
N GLY A 4 -16.85 -12.61 -15.47
CA GLY A 4 -17.34 -11.23 -15.55
C GLY A 4 -17.07 -10.59 -16.91
N PHE A 5 -15.83 -10.71 -17.41
CA PHE A 5 -15.45 -10.16 -18.71
C PHE A 5 -15.99 -11.02 -19.87
N VAL A 6 -15.81 -12.34 -19.80
CA VAL A 6 -16.27 -13.25 -20.86
C VAL A 6 -17.80 -13.31 -20.89
N GLY A 7 -18.47 -13.33 -19.74
CA GLY A 7 -19.93 -13.29 -19.67
C GLY A 7 -20.51 -11.99 -20.23
N SER A 8 -19.89 -10.84 -19.91
CA SER A 8 -20.31 -9.55 -20.49
C SER A 8 -20.06 -9.48 -22.00
N LEU A 9 -18.97 -10.08 -22.49
CA LEU A 9 -18.68 -10.18 -23.93
C LEU A 9 -19.70 -11.07 -24.65
N VAL A 10 -20.05 -12.22 -24.06
CA VAL A 10 -21.07 -13.13 -24.63
C VAL A 10 -22.44 -12.46 -24.64
N VAL A 11 -22.83 -11.75 -23.58
CA VAL A 11 -24.07 -10.96 -23.56
C VAL A 11 -24.05 -9.84 -24.62
N ALA A 12 -22.92 -9.15 -24.81
CA ALA A 12 -22.81 -8.12 -25.84
C ALA A 12 -22.93 -8.70 -27.26
N LEU A 13 -22.34 -9.86 -27.50
CA LEU A 13 -22.47 -10.60 -28.77
C LEU A 13 -23.91 -11.07 -28.99
N ASP A 14 -24.57 -11.61 -27.96
CA ASP A 14 -25.98 -12.03 -28.01
C ASP A 14 -26.91 -10.84 -28.32
N ILE A 15 -26.63 -9.66 -27.75
CA ILE A 15 -27.35 -8.41 -28.07
C ILE A 15 -27.13 -7.98 -29.53
N MET A 16 -25.90 -8.11 -30.05
CA MET A 16 -25.59 -7.78 -31.45
C MET A 16 -26.25 -8.74 -32.45
N LEU A 17 -26.62 -9.94 -32.02
CA LEU A 17 -27.25 -10.96 -32.85
C LEU A 17 -28.78 -10.84 -32.88
N ILE A 18 -29.40 -10.03 -32.02
CA ILE A 18 -30.86 -9.76 -31.99
C ILE A 18 -31.45 -9.46 -33.39
N PRO A 19 -30.83 -8.64 -34.26
CA PRO A 19 -31.38 -8.37 -35.60
C PRO A 19 -31.46 -9.59 -36.53
N PHE A 20 -30.78 -10.68 -36.19
CA PHE A 20 -30.74 -11.94 -36.94
C PHE A 20 -31.61 -13.04 -36.33
N HIS A 21 -32.30 -12.77 -35.23
CA HIS A 21 -33.24 -13.69 -34.59
C HIS A 21 -34.52 -13.83 -35.43
N GLY A 22 -35.05 -15.05 -35.54
CA GLY A 22 -36.37 -15.29 -36.11
C GLY A 22 -37.50 -14.79 -35.21
N GLU A 23 -38.75 -14.75 -35.72
CA GLU A 23 -39.93 -14.32 -34.93
C GLU A 23 -40.16 -15.13 -33.65
N ASP A 24 -39.64 -16.36 -33.59
CA ASP A 24 -39.75 -17.28 -32.43
C ASP A 24 -38.51 -17.28 -31.52
N ASP A 25 -37.42 -16.59 -31.89
CA ASP A 25 -36.14 -16.63 -31.16
C ASP A 25 -36.12 -15.58 -30.04
N ALA A 26 -36.50 -15.99 -28.83
CA ALA A 26 -36.46 -15.15 -27.64
C ALA A 26 -35.02 -14.87 -27.19
N PHE A 27 -34.74 -13.61 -26.84
CA PHE A 27 -33.47 -13.22 -26.23
C PHE A 27 -33.18 -14.00 -24.93
N HIS A 28 -31.94 -14.40 -24.71
CA HIS A 28 -31.52 -15.20 -23.55
C HIS A 28 -31.45 -14.36 -22.26
N TRP A 29 -32.58 -13.84 -21.79
CA TRP A 29 -32.69 -13.01 -20.59
C TRP A 29 -32.06 -13.65 -19.35
N TRP A 30 -32.16 -14.96 -19.21
CA TRP A 30 -31.54 -15.70 -18.11
C TRP A 30 -30.01 -15.52 -18.07
N LEU A 31 -29.35 -15.43 -19.23
CA LEU A 31 -27.91 -15.24 -19.34
C LEU A 31 -27.53 -13.81 -18.92
N LEU A 32 -28.31 -12.81 -19.35
CA LEU A 32 -28.14 -11.42 -18.90
C LEU A 32 -28.30 -11.31 -17.38
N TYR A 33 -29.36 -11.89 -16.81
CA TYR A 33 -29.58 -11.87 -15.36
C TYR A 33 -28.50 -12.61 -14.59
N LEU A 34 -28.00 -13.73 -15.12
CA LEU A 34 -26.88 -14.47 -14.53
C LEU A 34 -25.61 -13.62 -14.50
N VAL A 35 -25.25 -12.96 -15.60
CA VAL A 35 -24.07 -12.10 -15.67
C VAL A 35 -24.21 -10.88 -14.75
N LEU A 36 -25.39 -10.24 -14.72
CA LEU A 36 -25.65 -9.11 -13.82
C LEU A 36 -25.61 -9.53 -12.35
N CYS A 37 -26.21 -10.66 -11.98
CA CYS A 37 -26.14 -11.19 -10.61
C CYS A 37 -24.73 -11.60 -10.23
N TRP A 38 -23.99 -12.24 -11.15
CA TRP A 38 -22.59 -12.60 -10.93
C TRP A 38 -21.71 -11.37 -10.72
N ASN A 39 -21.85 -10.33 -11.55
CA ASN A 39 -21.10 -9.09 -11.37
C ASN A 39 -21.50 -8.36 -10.09
N LEU A 40 -22.80 -8.28 -9.78
CA LEU A 40 -23.29 -7.64 -8.58
C LEU A 40 -22.82 -8.35 -7.31
N LEU A 41 -22.91 -9.68 -7.25
CA LEU A 41 -22.60 -10.45 -6.05
C LEU A 41 -21.13 -10.85 -5.99
N PHE A 42 -20.57 -11.47 -7.03
CA PHE A 42 -19.23 -12.04 -6.94
C PHE A 42 -18.12 -10.98 -7.02
N LEU A 43 -18.30 -9.92 -7.83
CA LEU A 43 -17.29 -8.86 -7.94
C LEU A 43 -17.39 -7.83 -6.80
N ASN A 44 -18.60 -7.48 -6.34
CA ASN A 44 -18.73 -6.54 -5.21
C ASN A 44 -18.56 -7.20 -3.83
N LEU A 45 -18.81 -8.51 -3.71
CA LEU A 45 -18.47 -9.27 -2.49
C LEU A 45 -17.07 -9.87 -2.57
N PHE A 46 -16.29 -9.60 -3.63
CA PHE A 46 -14.89 -10.01 -3.72
C PHE A 46 -14.08 -9.67 -2.45
N PRO A 47 -14.23 -8.46 -1.86
CA PRO A 47 -13.54 -8.13 -0.61
C PRO A 47 -13.90 -9.02 0.59
N LEU A 48 -15.06 -9.69 0.56
CA LEU A 48 -15.43 -10.66 1.61
C LEU A 48 -14.66 -11.98 1.46
N TRP A 49 -14.16 -12.29 0.27
CA TRP A 49 -13.31 -13.48 0.08
C TRP A 49 -11.95 -13.30 0.74
N ASP A 50 -11.45 -12.06 0.89
CA ASP A 50 -10.24 -11.77 1.65
C ASP A 50 -10.40 -12.08 3.14
N LEU A 51 -11.63 -12.11 3.67
CA LEU A 51 -11.89 -12.57 5.05
C LEU A 51 -11.79 -14.10 5.17
N VAL A 52 -12.19 -14.84 4.13
CA VAL A 52 -12.18 -16.32 4.13
C VAL A 52 -10.80 -16.86 3.77
N PHE A 53 -10.14 -16.23 2.80
CA PHE A 53 -8.80 -16.53 2.35
C PHE A 53 -7.87 -15.38 2.73
N SER A 54 -7.73 -15.15 4.04
CA SER A 54 -6.84 -14.11 4.55
C SER A 54 -5.46 -14.30 3.95
N PRO A 55 -4.94 -13.29 3.24
CA PRO A 55 -3.64 -13.44 2.63
C PRO A 55 -2.57 -13.45 3.72
N LYS A 56 -1.44 -14.09 3.39
CA LYS A 56 -0.30 -14.20 4.29
C LYS A 56 0.48 -12.90 4.27
N TYR A 57 0.42 -12.17 5.37
CA TYR A 57 1.08 -10.88 5.53
C TYR A 57 1.86 -10.86 6.84
N ALA A 58 2.95 -10.10 6.82
CA ALA A 58 3.53 -9.55 8.04
C ALA A 58 3.01 -8.12 8.20
N TYR A 59 2.77 -7.68 9.42
CA TYR A 59 2.37 -6.32 9.74
C TYR A 59 3.17 -5.79 10.92
N PHE A 60 3.32 -4.47 10.93
CA PHE A 60 4.10 -3.73 11.91
C PHE A 60 3.13 -2.97 12.81
N ASP A 61 3.04 -3.39 14.08
CA ASP A 61 2.23 -2.72 15.08
C ASP A 61 3.10 -1.75 15.88
N ARG A 62 2.96 -0.47 15.54
CA ARG A 62 3.63 0.64 16.21
C ARG A 62 3.19 0.80 17.67
N ILE A 63 1.91 0.56 17.98
CA ILE A 63 1.36 0.82 19.32
C ILE A 63 1.93 -0.20 20.30
N THR A 64 1.92 -1.48 19.92
CA THR A 64 2.49 -2.54 20.76
C THR A 64 4.00 -2.68 20.61
N GLY A 65 4.60 -2.11 19.55
CA GLY A 65 6.01 -2.27 19.21
C GLY A 65 6.35 -3.69 18.74
N LYS A 66 5.42 -4.35 18.05
CA LYS A 66 5.56 -5.76 17.64
C LYS A 66 5.44 -5.92 16.13
N VAL A 67 5.97 -7.02 15.62
CA VAL A 67 5.78 -7.48 14.25
C VAL A 67 4.96 -8.76 14.28
N GLY A 68 3.76 -8.70 13.69
CA GLY A 68 2.82 -9.81 13.63
C GLY A 68 2.83 -10.49 12.27
N TYR A 69 2.45 -11.77 12.27
CA TYR A 69 2.37 -12.60 11.07
C TYR A 69 1.02 -13.32 11.03
N THR A 70 0.26 -13.13 9.95
CA THR A 70 -1.07 -13.78 9.77
C THR A 70 -0.99 -15.28 9.49
N PHE A 71 0.22 -15.84 9.54
CA PHE A 71 0.50 -17.25 9.36
C PHE A 71 1.36 -17.75 10.52
N ASP A 72 1.23 -19.04 10.80
CA ASP A 72 1.92 -19.63 11.93
C ASP A 72 3.44 -19.74 11.71
N ILE A 73 4.21 -19.46 12.76
CA ILE A 73 5.67 -19.55 12.76
C ILE A 73 6.06 -20.60 13.79
N LEU A 74 6.80 -21.62 13.35
CA LEU A 74 7.21 -22.70 14.24
C LEU A 74 8.07 -22.17 15.40
N GLY A 75 7.73 -22.56 16.62
CA GLY A 75 8.45 -22.16 17.84
C GLY A 75 8.14 -20.75 18.34
N CYS A 76 7.13 -20.09 17.77
CA CYS A 76 6.56 -18.85 18.25
C CYS A 76 5.77 -19.09 19.55
N ASP A 77 6.18 -18.41 20.62
CA ASP A 77 5.58 -18.54 21.95
C ASP A 77 4.53 -17.46 22.23
N GLU A 78 4.71 -16.26 21.67
CA GLU A 78 3.84 -15.10 21.89
C GLU A 78 2.87 -14.89 20.73
N ARG A 79 1.62 -14.57 21.07
CA ARG A 79 0.56 -14.25 20.11
C ARG A 79 -0.13 -12.96 20.50
N ASP A 80 -0.59 -12.22 19.49
CA ASP A 80 -1.36 -11.00 19.70
C ASP A 80 -2.85 -11.28 19.97
N GLU A 81 -3.64 -10.21 20.06
CA GLU A 81 -5.09 -10.28 20.30
C GLU A 81 -5.86 -11.02 19.20
N PHE A 82 -5.28 -11.15 18.00
CA PHE A 82 -5.86 -11.88 16.87
C PHE A 82 -5.39 -13.35 16.82
N GLY A 83 -4.55 -13.77 17.76
CA GLY A 83 -3.97 -15.11 17.79
C GLY A 83 -2.83 -15.30 16.78
N ASN A 84 -2.36 -14.23 16.17
CA ASN A 84 -1.26 -14.25 15.21
C ASN A 84 0.08 -14.27 15.94
N CYS A 85 1.06 -14.95 15.36
CA CYS A 85 2.41 -14.98 15.90
C CYS A 85 3.04 -13.60 15.85
N CYS A 86 3.63 -13.17 16.97
CA CYS A 86 4.23 -11.85 17.05
C CYS A 86 5.61 -11.89 17.73
N PHE A 87 6.46 -10.94 17.35
CA PHE A 87 7.79 -10.75 17.90
C PHE A 87 8.00 -9.27 18.24
N ASP A 88 8.91 -8.99 19.19
CA ASP A 88 9.31 -7.61 19.48
C ASP A 88 10.00 -7.00 18.25
N TRP A 89 9.66 -5.75 17.92
CA TRP A 89 10.31 -5.00 16.84
C TRP A 89 11.84 -4.96 17.00
N ARG A 90 12.33 -4.89 18.24
CA ARG A 90 13.77 -4.85 18.55
C ARG A 90 14.50 -6.15 18.22
N ASP A 91 13.76 -7.23 18.06
CA ASP A 91 14.30 -8.52 17.63
C ASP A 91 14.34 -8.66 16.10
N MET A 92 13.80 -7.69 15.37
CA MET A 92 13.87 -7.66 13.91
C MET A 92 15.15 -6.98 13.44
N LYS A 93 15.72 -7.51 12.36
CA LYS A 93 16.85 -6.90 11.65
C LYS A 93 16.50 -6.76 10.17
N CYS A 94 17.01 -5.70 9.55
CA CYS A 94 16.98 -5.52 8.11
C CYS A 94 18.37 -5.76 7.53
N VAL A 95 18.43 -6.51 6.44
CA VAL A 95 19.64 -6.70 5.65
C VAL A 95 19.34 -6.27 4.22
N LEU A 96 20.16 -5.37 3.70
CA LEU A 96 20.09 -4.98 2.31
C LEU A 96 20.77 -6.04 1.44
N VAL A 97 20.02 -6.68 0.54
CA VAL A 97 20.56 -7.71 -0.36
C VAL A 97 20.54 -7.22 -1.80
N ASN A 98 21.62 -7.47 -2.53
CA ASN A 98 21.70 -7.22 -3.96
C ASN A 98 21.51 -8.54 -4.73
N GLN A 99 20.36 -8.72 -5.35
CA GLN A 99 19.95 -9.96 -6.03
C GLN A 99 19.58 -9.73 -7.48
N SER A 100 19.77 -10.75 -8.31
CA SER A 100 19.30 -10.73 -9.71
C SER A 100 17.79 -10.90 -9.75
N THR A 101 17.15 -10.07 -10.55
CA THR A 101 15.72 -10.17 -10.87
C THR A 101 15.49 -11.29 -11.89
N ASP A 102 14.28 -11.83 -11.89
CA ASP A 102 13.78 -12.82 -12.86
C ASP A 102 13.76 -12.27 -14.30
N GLN A 103 13.75 -10.95 -14.48
CA GLN A 103 13.80 -10.25 -15.76
C GLN A 103 15.23 -10.14 -16.36
N GLY A 104 15.93 -11.26 -16.50
CA GLY A 104 17.05 -11.35 -17.45
C GLY A 104 18.31 -10.57 -17.08
N GLY A 105 18.84 -10.75 -15.86
CA GLY A 105 20.20 -10.31 -15.50
C GLY A 105 20.30 -8.91 -14.90
N SER A 106 19.18 -8.19 -14.72
CA SER A 106 19.17 -6.95 -13.94
C SER A 106 19.33 -7.25 -12.45
N ARG A 107 20.17 -6.49 -11.75
CA ARG A 107 20.40 -6.59 -10.30
C ARG A 107 19.63 -5.49 -9.58
N ALA A 108 18.94 -5.84 -8.50
CA ALA A 108 18.21 -4.91 -7.65
C ALA A 108 18.57 -5.14 -6.18
N PHE A 109 18.44 -4.07 -5.41
CA PHE A 109 18.55 -4.07 -3.97
C PHE A 109 17.17 -4.32 -3.35
N PHE A 110 17.15 -5.14 -2.30
CA PHE A 110 15.94 -5.45 -1.55
C PHE A 110 16.22 -5.35 -0.05
N PRO A 111 15.42 -4.62 0.75
CA PRO A 111 15.42 -4.75 2.18
C PRO A 111 14.83 -6.12 2.55
N VAL A 112 15.60 -6.94 3.25
CA VAL A 112 15.13 -8.21 3.81
C VAL A 112 15.01 -8.05 5.31
N ILE A 113 13.78 -8.06 5.81
CA ILE A 113 13.51 -7.98 7.24
C ILE A 113 13.28 -9.40 7.76
N SER A 114 13.84 -9.70 8.93
CA SER A 114 13.68 -11.01 9.56
C SER A 114 13.99 -10.94 11.05
N HIS A 115 13.56 -11.95 11.80
CA HIS A 115 13.98 -12.10 13.19
C HIS A 115 15.51 -12.28 13.26
N LYS A 116 16.15 -11.74 14.30
CA LYS A 116 17.60 -11.81 14.52
C LYS A 116 18.12 -13.25 14.51
N ASP A 117 17.37 -14.15 15.17
CA ASP A 117 17.59 -15.60 15.22
C ASP A 117 16.91 -16.32 14.05
N ILE A 118 17.42 -16.09 12.84
CA ILE A 118 16.84 -16.62 11.59
C ILE A 118 16.82 -18.15 11.53
N ASP A 119 17.78 -18.82 12.18
CA ASP A 119 17.86 -20.28 12.21
C ASP A 119 16.72 -20.88 13.04
N LYS A 120 16.27 -20.17 14.10
CA LYS A 120 15.12 -20.57 14.90
C LYS A 120 13.81 -20.25 14.17
N TYR A 121 13.74 -19.11 13.49
CA TYR A 121 12.51 -18.62 12.84
C TYR A 121 12.69 -18.29 11.35
N PRO A 122 12.98 -19.29 10.49
CA PRO A 122 13.29 -19.06 9.07
C PRO A 122 12.14 -18.40 8.29
N ASN A 123 10.90 -18.66 8.69
CA ASN A 123 9.69 -18.16 8.04
C ASN A 123 9.36 -16.69 8.38
N THR A 124 10.16 -16.03 9.23
CA THR A 124 10.02 -14.59 9.52
C THR A 124 10.55 -13.70 8.40
N LYS A 125 11.35 -14.28 7.49
CA LYS A 125 12.02 -13.57 6.40
C LYS A 125 11.00 -12.99 5.42
N MET A 126 11.01 -11.66 5.31
CA MET A 126 10.22 -10.92 4.33
C MET A 126 11.14 -10.11 3.42
N THR A 127 10.97 -10.27 2.11
CA THR A 127 11.66 -9.45 1.11
C THR A 127 10.73 -8.32 0.71
N ILE A 128 11.15 -7.09 0.96
CA ILE A 128 10.37 -5.92 0.58
C ILE A 128 10.75 -5.53 -0.86
N VAL A 129 9.74 -5.32 -1.70
CA VAL A 129 9.94 -4.76 -3.04
C VAL A 129 9.70 -3.26 -2.95
N VAL A 130 10.79 -2.49 -3.06
CA VAL A 130 10.69 -1.04 -3.17
C VAL A 130 10.36 -0.73 -4.63
N THR A 131 9.17 -0.17 -4.88
CA THR A 131 8.63 0.07 -6.22
C THR A 131 9.43 1.10 -7.02
N GLU A 132 10.21 1.91 -6.34
CA GLU A 132 11.07 2.94 -6.91
C GLU A 132 12.44 2.37 -7.24
N LEU A 133 12.95 2.67 -8.44
CA LEU A 133 14.26 2.33 -9.00
C LEU A 133 15.14 1.41 -8.11
N ALA A 134 14.74 0.15 -7.96
CA ALA A 134 15.37 -0.78 -7.01
C ALA A 134 16.86 -1.07 -7.30
N GLN A 135 17.37 -0.55 -8.41
CA GLN A 135 18.80 -0.55 -8.73
C GLN A 135 19.62 0.43 -7.88
N ASN A 136 19.00 1.42 -7.24
CA ASN A 136 19.68 2.34 -6.33
C ASN A 136 19.42 1.93 -4.85
N PRO A 137 20.47 1.64 -4.07
CA PRO A 137 20.31 1.22 -2.68
C PRO A 137 19.71 2.29 -1.76
N ILE A 138 19.80 3.58 -2.12
CA ILE A 138 19.30 4.70 -1.31
C ILE A 138 17.79 4.58 -1.07
N TYR A 139 17.01 4.17 -2.06
CA TYR A 139 15.57 3.96 -1.89
C TYR A 139 15.26 2.89 -0.84
N CYS A 140 16.07 1.84 -0.78
CA CYS A 140 15.92 0.79 0.22
C CYS A 140 16.31 1.27 1.63
N LEU A 141 17.33 2.11 1.73
CA LEU A 141 17.77 2.73 2.98
C LEU A 141 16.74 3.73 3.51
N LEU A 142 16.21 4.60 2.64
CA LEU A 142 15.12 5.53 2.98
C LEU A 142 13.86 4.79 3.43
N PHE A 143 13.50 3.68 2.76
CA PHE A 143 12.41 2.83 3.20
C PHE A 143 12.65 2.28 4.61
N TRP A 144 13.86 1.78 4.87
CA TRP A 144 14.22 1.26 6.20
C TRP A 144 14.15 2.34 7.27
N GLU A 145 14.70 3.53 7.03
CA GLU A 145 14.61 4.68 7.94
C GLU A 145 13.16 5.07 8.22
N ARG A 146 12.31 5.11 7.19
CA ARG A 146 10.87 5.36 7.36
C ARG A 146 10.22 4.32 8.25
N LEU A 147 10.55 3.04 8.08
CA LEU A 147 9.99 1.96 8.88
C LEU A 147 10.48 2.01 10.34
N VAL A 148 11.78 2.27 10.56
CA VAL A 148 12.34 2.46 11.91
C VAL A 148 11.65 3.61 12.62
N ARG A 149 11.48 4.76 11.97
CA ARG A 149 10.75 5.91 12.52
C ARG A 149 9.26 5.61 12.74
N PHE A 150 8.65 4.82 11.85
CA PHE A 150 7.28 4.33 12.02
C PHE A 150 7.14 3.36 13.21
N MET A 151 8.19 2.65 13.62
CA MET A 151 8.13 1.78 14.80
C MET A 151 8.58 2.48 16.08
N ASP A 152 9.26 3.62 15.98
CA ASP A 152 9.63 4.45 17.12
C ASP A 152 8.41 5.18 17.70
N ASN A 153 7.87 4.61 18.78
CA ASN A 153 6.74 5.15 19.54
C ASN A 153 7.13 6.24 20.55
N THR A 154 8.33 6.78 20.50
CA THR A 154 8.74 7.93 21.34
C THR A 154 8.51 9.28 20.65
N LYS A 155 8.32 9.27 19.33
CA LYS A 155 8.12 10.45 18.48
C LYS A 155 6.79 10.38 17.75
N ALA A 156 6.39 11.46 17.08
CA ALA A 156 5.27 11.43 16.15
C ALA A 156 5.59 10.58 14.90
N LEU A 157 4.57 10.11 14.21
CA LEU A 157 4.70 9.45 12.91
C LEU A 157 5.49 10.32 11.93
N PRO A 158 6.31 9.70 11.05
CA PRO A 158 6.91 10.39 9.92
C PRO A 158 5.87 11.24 9.18
N ASP A 159 6.17 12.51 8.94
CA ASP A 159 5.22 13.39 8.29
C ASP A 159 5.35 13.29 6.77
N ILE A 160 4.58 12.38 6.20
CA ILE A 160 4.57 11.99 4.78
C ILE A 160 3.13 11.87 4.26
N PRO A 161 2.91 11.97 2.93
CA PRO A 161 1.57 11.95 2.34
C PRO A 161 0.73 10.72 2.73
N GLU A 162 1.34 9.54 2.87
CA GLU A 162 0.63 8.29 3.10
C GLU A 162 0.00 8.18 4.49
N TYR A 163 0.59 8.86 5.48
CA TYR A 163 0.05 8.84 6.85
C TYR A 163 -0.97 9.94 7.09
N GLU A 164 -1.09 10.92 6.19
CA GLU A 164 -1.95 12.10 6.35
C GLU A 164 -3.40 11.75 6.75
N GLY A 165 -3.98 10.73 6.13
CA GLY A 165 -5.34 10.27 6.42
C GLY A 165 -5.50 9.62 7.80
N TYR A 166 -4.40 9.22 8.44
CA TYR A 166 -4.40 8.39 9.65
C TYR A 166 -3.67 9.05 10.83
N ARG A 167 -3.02 10.22 10.67
CA ARG A 167 -2.25 10.89 11.73
C ARG A 167 -3.05 11.11 13.02
N HIS A 168 -4.34 11.41 12.89
CA HIS A 168 -5.24 11.62 14.03
C HIS A 168 -5.56 10.34 14.83
N LEU A 169 -5.28 9.16 14.28
CA LEU A 169 -5.48 7.86 14.95
C LEU A 169 -4.30 7.47 15.84
N ASP A 170 -3.11 8.04 15.62
CA ASP A 170 -1.93 7.82 16.47
C ASP A 170 -1.89 8.88 17.59
N PRO A 171 -2.03 8.49 18.87
CA PRO A 171 -2.15 9.46 19.97
C PRO A 171 -0.96 10.40 20.11
N ILE A 172 0.26 9.89 19.92
CA ILE A 172 1.50 10.66 20.02
C ILE A 172 1.56 11.72 18.92
N THR A 173 1.21 11.32 17.70
CA THR A 173 1.13 12.20 16.53
C THR A 173 0.03 13.23 16.69
N ALA A 174 -1.16 12.84 17.17
CA ALA A 174 -2.27 13.75 17.38
C ALA A 174 -1.94 14.83 18.43
N GLU A 175 -1.27 14.47 19.53
CA GLU A 175 -0.81 15.43 20.54
C GLU A 175 0.26 16.37 19.97
N PHE A 176 1.24 15.81 19.25
CA PHE A 176 2.29 16.59 18.59
C PHE A 176 1.72 17.58 17.57
N ASP A 177 0.79 17.15 16.72
CA ASP A 177 0.16 17.99 15.70
C ASP A 177 -0.63 19.13 16.34
N LYS A 178 -1.38 18.84 17.41
CA LYS A 178 -2.12 19.84 18.20
C LYS A 178 -1.19 20.85 18.86
N HIS A 179 -0.10 20.41 19.49
CA HIS A 179 0.86 21.29 20.15
C HIS A 179 1.56 22.23 19.17
N ASN A 180 1.81 21.77 17.94
CA ASN A 180 2.53 22.54 16.93
C ASN A 180 1.65 23.29 15.94
N ASN A 181 0.31 23.24 16.09
CA ASN A 181 -0.66 23.83 15.16
C ASN A 181 -0.42 23.37 13.71
N ARG A 182 -0.16 22.09 13.50
CA ARG A 182 0.02 21.50 12.17
C ARG A 182 -1.30 21.59 11.38
N PRO A 183 -1.30 21.98 10.09
CA PRO A 183 -2.49 21.88 9.25
C PRO A 183 -2.97 20.43 9.08
N GLU A 184 -4.26 20.16 9.30
CA GLU A 184 -4.86 18.80 9.29
C GLU A 184 -4.89 18.13 7.90
N VAL A 185 -4.83 18.93 6.83
CA VAL A 185 -4.90 18.49 5.42
C VAL A 185 -3.63 18.88 4.64
N TYR A 186 -2.51 19.11 5.33
CA TYR A 186 -1.25 19.61 4.78
C TYR A 186 -0.84 18.93 3.45
N TRP A 187 -0.64 17.61 3.45
CA TRP A 187 -0.25 16.89 2.23
C TRP A 187 -1.40 16.78 1.22
N ARG A 188 -2.64 16.67 1.71
CA ARG A 188 -3.85 16.58 0.87
C ARG A 188 -4.15 17.86 0.09
N ASP A 189 -3.59 18.99 0.51
CA ASP A 189 -3.71 20.27 -0.19
C ASP A 189 -2.65 20.46 -1.27
N MET A 190 -1.61 19.63 -1.30
CA MET A 190 -0.63 19.62 -2.38
C MET A 190 -1.11 18.80 -3.58
N SER A 191 -0.74 19.24 -4.78
CA SER A 191 -0.88 18.44 -6.00
C SER A 191 0.09 17.25 -5.98
N PHE A 192 -0.22 16.16 -6.68
CA PHE A 192 0.72 15.04 -6.83
C PHE A 192 2.07 15.49 -7.39
N LYS A 193 2.06 16.40 -8.37
CA LYS A 193 3.28 16.98 -8.93
C LYS A 193 4.13 17.70 -7.88
N GLN A 194 3.49 18.48 -7.00
CA GLN A 194 4.19 19.18 -5.91
C GLN A 194 4.79 18.19 -4.91
N GLN A 195 4.04 17.14 -4.54
CA GLN A 195 4.57 16.08 -3.68
C GLN A 195 5.77 15.36 -4.32
N THR A 196 5.74 15.10 -5.63
CA THR A 196 6.88 14.53 -6.36
C THR A 196 8.10 15.46 -6.36
N GLU A 197 7.91 16.77 -6.56
CA GLU A 197 9.01 17.74 -6.50
C GLU A 197 9.70 17.78 -5.12
N ILE A 198 8.90 17.74 -4.05
CA ILE A 198 9.40 17.64 -2.66
C ILE A 198 10.16 16.33 -2.45
N TYR A 199 9.62 15.23 -2.98
CA TYR A 199 10.28 13.93 -2.90
C TYR A 199 11.64 13.93 -3.63
N ASP A 200 11.70 14.50 -4.83
CA ASP A 200 12.94 14.62 -5.62
C ASP A 200 13.98 15.51 -4.92
N GLU A 201 13.55 16.57 -4.23
CA GLU A 201 14.42 17.41 -3.40
C GLU A 201 15.02 16.61 -2.24
N LEU A 202 14.17 15.92 -1.47
CA LEU A 202 14.58 15.05 -0.36
C LEU A 202 15.52 13.93 -0.81
N TYR A 203 15.23 13.34 -1.97
CA TYR A 203 16.04 12.27 -2.54
C TYR A 203 17.43 12.78 -2.96
N LYS A 204 17.53 13.99 -3.51
CA LYS A 204 18.82 14.62 -3.80
C LYS A 204 19.63 14.84 -2.53
N GLU A 205 19.00 15.32 -1.46
CA GLU A 205 19.67 15.47 -0.15
C GLU A 205 20.14 14.11 0.37
N ALA A 206 19.31 13.07 0.25
CA ALA A 206 19.66 11.71 0.63
C ALA A 206 20.85 11.15 -0.17
N CYS A 207 21.05 11.55 -1.42
CA CYS A 207 22.21 11.14 -2.22
C CYS A 207 23.53 11.68 -1.69
N GLU A 208 23.52 12.81 -0.98
CA GLU A 208 24.73 13.45 -0.43
C GLU A 208 25.09 12.89 0.96
N ILE A 209 24.19 12.13 1.59
CA ILE A 209 24.43 11.53 2.91
C ILE A 209 25.41 10.36 2.80
N ASP A 210 26.40 10.33 3.69
CA ASP A 210 27.20 9.13 3.92
C ASP A 210 26.42 8.12 4.76
N TRP A 211 25.69 7.24 4.07
CA TRP A 211 24.84 6.21 4.67
C TRP A 211 25.60 5.12 5.44
N TYR A 212 26.93 5.07 5.34
CA TYR A 212 27.76 4.12 6.07
C TYR A 212 28.40 4.73 7.32
N ASN A 213 28.15 6.01 7.56
CA ASN A 213 28.55 6.69 8.77
C ASN A 213 27.40 6.64 9.78
N ASP A 214 27.67 6.20 11.02
CA ASP A 214 26.71 6.15 12.12
C ASP A 214 26.36 7.54 12.69
N ALA A 215 26.75 8.62 12.00
CA ALA A 215 26.43 9.98 12.40
C ALA A 215 24.93 10.26 12.24
N PRO A 216 24.23 10.69 13.31
CA PRO A 216 22.80 10.97 13.22
C PRO A 216 22.54 12.15 12.29
N GLN A 217 21.63 11.93 11.33
CA GLN A 217 21.19 12.98 10.41
C GLN A 217 20.02 13.77 11.02
N PRO A 218 19.89 15.08 10.73
CA PRO A 218 18.79 15.88 11.24
C PRO A 218 17.45 15.36 10.70
N GLU A 219 16.53 15.08 11.61
CA GLU A 219 15.19 14.59 11.25
C GLU A 219 14.27 15.76 10.86
N ILE A 220 13.62 15.65 9.69
CA ILE A 220 12.55 16.57 9.29
C ILE A 220 11.28 16.18 10.05
N THR A 221 10.97 16.94 11.10
CA THR A 221 9.82 16.72 11.99
C THR A 221 8.64 17.64 11.70
N LYS A 222 8.87 18.76 11.01
CA LYS A 222 7.87 19.79 10.70
C LYS A 222 7.93 20.23 9.23
N PRO A 223 7.62 19.34 8.27
CA PRO A 223 7.74 19.65 6.84
C PRO A 223 6.87 20.86 6.43
N TRP A 224 5.75 21.11 7.11
CA TRP A 224 4.88 22.28 6.88
C TRP A 224 5.53 23.63 7.17
N GLN A 225 6.69 23.65 7.81
CA GLN A 225 7.50 24.87 7.95
C GLN A 225 8.45 25.08 6.76
N ARG A 226 8.75 24.01 6.01
CA ARG A 226 9.68 24.00 4.87
C ARG A 226 8.96 24.16 3.54
N TRP A 227 7.85 23.44 3.32
CA TRP A 227 7.08 23.51 2.08
C TRP A 227 5.64 23.95 2.35
N THR A 228 5.14 24.90 1.55
CA THR A 228 3.77 25.43 1.67
C THR A 228 2.92 24.86 0.53
N PRO A 229 1.69 24.38 0.80
CA PRO A 229 0.80 23.89 -0.25
C PRO A 229 0.44 24.98 -1.27
N GLU A 230 0.46 24.63 -2.56
CA GLU A 230 0.11 25.52 -3.68
C GLU A 230 -1.28 25.13 -4.23
N PRO A 231 -2.38 25.69 -3.69
CA PRO A 231 -3.75 25.25 -3.98
C PRO A 231 -4.12 25.42 -5.46
N GLU A 232 -3.54 26.39 -6.16
CA GLU A 232 -3.73 26.62 -7.59
C GLU A 232 -3.23 25.46 -8.47
N ARG A 233 -2.30 24.64 -7.97
CA ARG A 233 -1.78 23.46 -8.67
C ARG A 233 -2.62 22.21 -8.42
N LYS A 234 -3.52 22.24 -7.44
CA LYS A 234 -4.29 21.08 -7.00
C LYS A 234 -5.22 20.61 -8.12
N GLU A 235 -5.00 19.37 -8.58
CA GLU A 235 -5.87 18.76 -9.57
C GLU A 235 -7.24 18.44 -8.96
N ILE A 236 -8.30 19.06 -9.48
CA ILE A 236 -9.67 18.75 -9.07
C ILE A 236 -10.23 17.66 -10.00
N LEU A 237 -10.61 16.54 -9.41
CA LEU A 237 -11.23 15.43 -10.13
C LEU A 237 -12.52 15.89 -10.83
N ASN A 238 -12.51 15.88 -12.17
CA ASN A 238 -13.67 16.23 -12.99
C ASN A 238 -14.83 15.22 -12.80
N TRP A 239 -16.07 15.68 -12.88
CA TRP A 239 -17.27 14.81 -12.91
C TRP A 239 -17.16 13.67 -13.91
N LYS A 240 -16.58 13.90 -15.10
CA LYS A 240 -16.36 12.84 -16.09
C LYS A 240 -15.50 11.69 -15.55
N TYR A 241 -14.49 12.00 -14.73
CA TYR A 241 -13.64 11.00 -14.10
C TYR A 241 -14.44 10.21 -13.04
N LYS A 242 -15.21 10.91 -12.18
CA LYS A 242 -16.06 10.27 -11.16
C LYS A 242 -17.10 9.34 -11.80
N ALA A 243 -17.76 9.80 -12.86
CA ALA A 243 -18.72 9.00 -13.61
C ALA A 243 -18.07 7.77 -14.26
N LYS A 244 -16.87 7.93 -14.85
CA LYS A 244 -16.12 6.81 -15.43
C LYS A 244 -15.72 5.78 -14.38
N ARG A 245 -15.21 6.20 -13.22
CA ARG A 245 -14.86 5.30 -12.10
C ARG A 245 -16.09 4.55 -11.58
N LEU A 246 -17.19 5.26 -11.35
CA LEU A 246 -18.44 4.65 -10.91
C LEU A 246 -18.94 3.61 -11.93
N PHE A 247 -18.89 3.92 -13.22
CA PHE A 247 -19.26 2.98 -14.27
C PHE A 247 -18.37 1.73 -14.26
N ILE A 248 -17.04 1.89 -14.19
CA ILE A 248 -16.09 0.77 -14.12
C ILE A 248 -16.32 -0.08 -12.85
N GLN A 249 -16.56 0.54 -11.70
CA GLN A 249 -16.86 -0.18 -10.47
C GLN A 249 -18.14 -1.00 -10.59
N LEU A 250 -19.21 -0.43 -11.16
CA LEU A 250 -20.49 -1.12 -11.34
C LEU A 250 -20.44 -2.24 -12.39
N THR A 251 -19.64 -2.09 -13.44
CA THR A 251 -19.61 -3.03 -14.57
C THR A 251 -18.51 -4.08 -14.47
N CYS A 252 -17.37 -3.73 -13.87
CA CYS A 252 -16.17 -4.56 -13.80
C CYS A 252 -15.75 -4.88 -12.36
N GLY A 253 -16.36 -4.27 -11.34
CA GLY A 253 -16.00 -4.48 -9.93
C GLY A 253 -14.60 -3.99 -9.57
N LEU A 254 -14.01 -3.12 -10.40
CA LEU A 254 -12.68 -2.55 -10.16
C LEU A 254 -12.84 -1.18 -9.47
N PRO A 255 -12.08 -0.90 -8.40
CA PRO A 255 -12.09 0.40 -7.74
C PRO A 255 -11.59 1.52 -8.66
#